data_AF-A0A965Z5N5-F1
#
_entry.id   AF-A0A965Z5N5-F1
#
_cell.length_a   1.000
_cell.length_b   1.000
_cell.length_c   1.000
_cell.angle_alpha   90.00
_cell.angle_beta   90.00
_cell.angle_gamma   90.00
#
_symmetry.space_group_name_H-M   'P 1'
#
loop_
_entity.id
_entity.type
_entity.pdbx_description
1 polymer ?
#
loop_
_entity_poly.entity_id
_entity_poly.type
_entity_poly.pdbx_seq_one_letter_code
_entity_poly.pdbx_strand_id
1 'polypeptide(L)'
;MGTDFFDDDLVREREAALKIKLDGESGGAKRDGHIPSSRDLPNRAVSDLTLTHLARHKQEVSEQMVDKAQELDRLRARQEELERERRLLEELRKKQDSFETGRRELKERLGESLVRLEKDQLQAERLGQLVGETRRTFRARLDEVVALDADHWTEDNLLDELNKALALLDDVRTEYNQAVAKLDAVRPAAGAAARPLAFAEEPAPAPAAAAQGFGYWLRAGLAFSLPLMAWLALLLAAWMLFDSWI
;
A
#
# COMPACT_ATOMS: atom_id res chain seq x y z
N MET A 1 -12.34 35.06 1.88
CA MET A 1 -13.71 35.58 1.63
C MET A 1 -14.44 34.56 0.78
N GLY A 2 -15.24 33.72 1.40
CA GLY A 2 -16.10 32.73 0.73
C GLY A 2 -17.26 32.50 1.69
N THR A 3 -18.29 33.31 1.54
CA THR A 3 -19.46 33.33 2.42
C THR A 3 -20.31 32.10 2.17
N ASP A 4 -20.42 31.35 3.26
CA ASP A 4 -21.42 30.39 3.62
C ASP A 4 -22.84 30.90 3.31
N PHE A 5 -23.37 30.53 2.14
CA PHE A 5 -24.71 30.94 1.67
C PHE A 5 -25.80 29.93 2.09
N PHE A 6 -25.41 28.72 2.45
CA PHE A 6 -26.35 27.63 2.74
C PHE A 6 -26.70 27.50 4.23
N ASP A 7 -25.79 27.86 5.14
CA ASP A 7 -26.08 27.76 6.58
C ASP A 7 -26.98 28.90 7.10
N ASP A 8 -26.97 30.09 6.48
CA ASP A 8 -27.71 31.26 7.00
C ASP A 8 -29.24 31.17 6.74
N ASP A 9 -29.65 30.54 5.63
CA ASP A 9 -31.09 30.38 5.31
C ASP A 9 -31.78 29.33 6.21
N LEU A 10 -31.06 28.26 6.57
CA LEU A 10 -31.57 27.20 7.45
C LEU A 10 -31.78 27.68 8.90
N VAL A 11 -30.91 28.58 9.38
CA VAL A 11 -31.02 29.16 10.73
C VAL A 11 -32.22 30.10 10.80
N ARG A 12 -32.50 30.88 9.75
CA ARG A 12 -33.66 31.78 9.70
C ARG A 12 -35.00 31.07 9.70
N GLU A 13 -35.15 29.98 8.95
CA GLU A 13 -36.40 29.22 8.93
C GLU A 13 -36.69 28.59 10.30
N ARG A 14 -35.66 28.08 10.98
CA ARG A 14 -35.76 27.55 12.35
C ARG A 14 -36.22 28.62 13.34
N GLU A 15 -35.63 29.81 13.27
CA GLU A 15 -35.96 30.91 14.19
C GLU A 15 -37.36 31.49 13.94
N ALA A 16 -37.79 31.59 12.67
CA ALA A 16 -39.14 32.00 12.31
C ALA A 16 -40.19 30.99 12.79
N ALA A 17 -39.92 29.69 12.63
CA ALA A 17 -40.82 28.63 13.09
C ALA A 17 -40.93 28.55 14.62
N LEU A 18 -39.82 28.79 15.34
CA LEU A 18 -39.80 28.86 16.80
C LEU A 18 -40.55 30.10 17.33
N LYS A 19 -40.41 31.24 16.67
CA LYS A 19 -41.10 32.48 17.06
C LYS A 19 -42.62 32.40 16.89
N ILE A 20 -43.08 31.79 15.79
CA ILE A 20 -44.52 31.55 15.55
C ILE A 20 -45.13 30.62 16.60
N LYS A 21 -44.37 29.64 17.12
CA LYS A 21 -44.84 28.76 18.21
C LYS A 21 -44.84 29.44 19.57
N LEU A 22 -43.86 30.30 19.85
CA LEU A 22 -43.75 30.98 21.14
C LEU A 22 -44.82 32.08 21.31
N ASP A 23 -45.18 32.76 20.22
CA ASP A 23 -46.23 33.81 20.23
C ASP A 23 -47.65 33.21 20.29
N GLY A 24 -47.83 31.93 19.94
CA GLY A 24 -49.13 31.24 19.92
C GLY A 24 -49.60 30.62 21.24
N GLU A 25 -48.72 30.49 22.24
CA GLU A 25 -49.00 29.73 23.48
C GLU A 25 -48.93 30.58 24.77
N SER A 26 -49.24 31.87 24.68
CA SER A 26 -49.28 32.80 25.83
C SER A 26 -50.70 33.32 26.17
N GLY A 27 -51.72 32.49 25.94
CA GLY A 27 -53.13 32.77 26.28
C GLY A 27 -53.63 32.05 27.52
N GLY A 28 -52.90 32.10 28.64
CA GLY A 28 -53.32 31.50 29.91
C GLY A 28 -54.49 32.26 30.54
N ALA A 29 -55.73 31.84 30.23
CA ALA A 29 -56.95 32.35 30.83
C ALA A 29 -56.95 32.15 32.36
N LYS A 30 -57.23 33.23 33.11
CA LYS A 30 -57.47 33.20 34.56
C LYS A 30 -58.65 32.28 34.87
N ARG A 31 -58.45 31.32 35.78
CA ARG A 31 -59.50 30.47 36.34
C ARG A 31 -59.79 30.89 37.77
N ASP A 32 -60.67 31.88 37.92
CA ASP A 32 -61.44 32.08 39.14
C ASP A 32 -62.72 31.24 39.04
N GLY A 33 -63.10 30.56 40.12
CA GLY A 33 -64.46 30.03 40.27
C GLY A 33 -64.56 28.59 40.76
N HIS A 34 -64.74 28.45 42.07
CA HIS A 34 -65.76 27.64 42.75
C HIS A 34 -66.14 26.28 42.11
N ILE A 35 -65.77 25.19 42.79
CA ILE A 35 -66.32 23.85 42.57
C ILE A 35 -67.67 23.76 43.29
N PRO A 36 -68.83 23.63 42.61
CA PRO A 36 -70.05 23.27 43.29
C PRO A 36 -70.00 21.79 43.69
N SER A 37 -70.19 21.56 44.99
CA SER A 37 -70.39 20.25 45.59
C SER A 37 -71.54 19.51 44.91
N SER A 38 -71.30 18.27 44.51
CA SER A 38 -72.26 17.37 43.90
C SER A 38 -73.32 16.93 44.91
N ARG A 39 -74.47 17.59 44.90
CA ARG A 39 -75.72 17.02 45.42
C ARG A 39 -76.91 17.65 44.70
N ASP A 40 -77.76 16.75 44.19
CA ASP A 40 -79.11 16.96 43.69
C ASP A 40 -79.28 17.65 42.33
N LEU A 41 -79.34 16.85 41.25
CA LEU A 41 -80.20 17.16 40.10
C LEU A 41 -80.83 15.87 39.51
N PRO A 42 -82.12 15.92 39.12
CA PRO A 42 -82.88 14.76 38.67
C PRO A 42 -82.53 14.33 37.24
N ASN A 43 -82.60 13.03 37.02
CA ASN A 43 -82.44 12.31 35.76
C ASN A 43 -83.36 12.89 34.67
N ARG A 44 -82.80 13.56 33.66
CA ARG A 44 -83.52 14.01 32.46
C ARG A 44 -82.79 13.49 31.22
N ALA A 45 -83.53 12.84 30.34
CA ALA A 45 -83.06 12.15 29.14
C ALA A 45 -82.50 13.12 28.07
N VAL A 46 -81.22 13.52 28.24
CA VAL A 46 -80.43 14.26 27.23
C VAL A 46 -79.29 13.39 26.68
N SER A 47 -79.27 12.11 27.03
CA SER A 47 -78.18 11.18 26.71
C SER A 47 -78.15 10.72 25.26
N ASP A 48 -79.26 10.74 24.52
CA ASP A 48 -79.29 10.19 23.15
C ASP A 48 -78.65 11.14 22.10
N LEU A 49 -78.85 12.45 22.22
CA LEU A 49 -78.27 13.41 21.25
C LEU A 49 -76.76 13.61 21.50
N THR A 50 -76.34 13.52 22.76
CA THR A 50 -74.93 13.65 23.17
C THR A 50 -74.14 12.37 22.91
N LEU A 51 -74.74 11.17 23.06
CA LEU A 51 -74.16 9.93 22.57
C LEU A 51 -73.99 9.97 21.05
N THR A 52 -74.96 10.50 20.32
CA THR A 52 -74.88 10.59 18.85
C THR A 52 -73.77 11.53 18.40
N HIS A 53 -73.62 12.69 19.04
CA HIS A 53 -72.53 13.63 18.74
C HIS A 53 -71.16 13.09 19.14
N LEU A 54 -71.04 12.44 20.30
CA LEU A 54 -69.79 11.82 20.74
C LEU A 54 -69.41 10.61 19.87
N ALA A 55 -70.39 9.81 19.45
CA ALA A 55 -70.18 8.70 18.53
C ALA A 55 -69.73 9.20 17.15
N ARG A 56 -70.36 10.26 16.64
CA ARG A 56 -69.95 10.92 15.39
C ARG A 56 -68.54 11.51 15.51
N HIS A 57 -68.23 12.20 16.60
CA HIS A 57 -66.89 12.73 16.85
C HIS A 57 -65.84 11.61 17.00
N LYS A 58 -66.17 10.50 17.68
CA LYS A 58 -65.28 9.32 17.75
C LYS A 58 -65.04 8.71 16.37
N GLN A 59 -66.07 8.68 15.53
CA GLN A 59 -65.97 8.19 14.16
C GLN A 59 -65.10 9.12 13.29
N GLU A 60 -65.31 10.43 13.36
CA GLU A 60 -64.50 11.44 12.65
C GLU A 60 -63.03 11.40 13.10
N VAL A 61 -62.78 11.25 14.42
CA VAL A 61 -61.42 11.07 14.94
C VAL A 61 -60.81 9.73 14.46
N SER A 62 -61.60 8.65 14.40
CA SER A 62 -61.11 7.36 13.89
C SER A 62 -60.77 7.41 12.40
N GLU A 63 -61.56 8.14 11.60
CA GLU A 63 -61.31 8.36 10.18
C GLU A 63 -60.04 9.20 9.99
N GLN A 64 -59.88 10.29 10.75
CA GLN A 64 -58.65 11.09 10.77
C GLN A 64 -57.43 10.26 11.22
N MET A 65 -57.59 9.35 12.19
CA MET A 65 -56.51 8.46 12.61
C MET A 65 -56.12 7.48 11.50
N VAL A 66 -57.08 6.96 10.74
CA VAL A 66 -56.82 6.08 9.59
C VAL A 66 -56.13 6.87 8.47
N ASP A 67 -56.59 8.08 8.15
CA ASP A 67 -55.97 8.94 7.14
C ASP A 67 -54.54 9.31 7.52
N LYS A 68 -54.31 9.70 8.78
CA LYS A 68 -52.96 9.99 9.30
C LYS A 68 -52.08 8.76 9.32
N ALA A 69 -52.61 7.58 9.62
CA ALA A 69 -51.86 6.32 9.52
C ALA A 69 -51.46 6.02 8.07
N GLN A 70 -52.36 6.22 7.11
CA GLN A 70 -52.05 6.06 5.68
C GLN A 70 -51.02 7.08 5.19
N GLU A 71 -51.10 8.33 5.64
CA GLU A 71 -50.10 9.36 5.35
C GLU A 71 -48.72 8.98 5.92
N LEU A 72 -48.68 8.45 7.15
CA LEU A 72 -47.43 7.95 7.75
C LEU A 72 -46.82 6.79 6.96
N ASP A 73 -47.63 5.84 6.51
CA ASP A 73 -47.12 4.71 5.72
C ASP A 73 -46.62 5.16 4.34
N ARG A 74 -47.29 6.12 3.70
CA ARG A 74 -46.80 6.75 2.46
C ARG A 74 -45.48 7.48 2.68
N LEU A 75 -45.33 8.20 3.78
CA LEU A 75 -44.10 8.90 4.13
C LEU A 75 -42.97 7.92 4.43
N ARG A 76 -43.24 6.82 5.15
CA ARG A 76 -42.26 5.75 5.40
C ARG A 76 -41.80 5.10 4.10
N ALA A 77 -42.71 4.76 3.19
CA ALA A 77 -42.36 4.19 1.89
C ALA A 77 -41.43 5.12 1.09
N ARG A 78 -41.71 6.43 1.10
CA ARG A 78 -40.84 7.44 0.47
C ARG A 78 -39.50 7.57 1.15
N GLN A 79 -39.46 7.51 2.49
CA GLN A 79 -38.22 7.54 3.25
C GLN A 79 -37.34 6.33 2.92
N GLU A 80 -37.92 5.14 2.85
CA GLU A 80 -37.20 3.91 2.48
C GLU A 80 -36.67 3.93 1.04
N GLU A 81 -37.40 4.55 0.11
CA GLU A 81 -36.94 4.78 -1.26
C GLU A 81 -35.76 5.76 -1.30
N LEU A 82 -35.89 6.91 -0.63
CA LEU A 82 -34.82 7.89 -0.48
C LEU A 82 -33.57 7.29 0.17
N GLU A 83 -33.72 6.49 1.21
CA GLU A 83 -32.59 5.81 1.84
C GLU A 83 -31.92 4.78 0.91
N ARG A 84 -32.69 4.08 0.07
CA ARG A 84 -32.13 3.18 -0.94
C ARG A 84 -31.34 3.96 -1.99
N GLU A 85 -31.89 5.06 -2.51
CA GLU A 85 -31.18 5.93 -3.44
C GLU A 85 -29.91 6.51 -2.84
N ARG A 86 -29.97 6.96 -1.58
CA ARG A 86 -28.80 7.45 -0.83
C ARG A 86 -27.71 6.39 -0.72
N ARG A 87 -28.07 5.16 -0.33
CA ARG A 87 -27.12 4.03 -0.26
C ARG A 87 -26.48 3.74 -1.62
N LEU A 88 -27.26 3.75 -2.70
CA LEU A 88 -26.74 3.53 -4.06
C LEU A 88 -25.77 4.63 -4.50
N LEU A 89 -26.08 5.90 -4.21
CA LEU A 89 -25.20 7.04 -4.53
C LEU A 89 -23.91 6.99 -3.70
N GLU A 90 -23.99 6.62 -2.43
CA GLU A 90 -22.82 6.43 -1.57
C GLU A 90 -21.92 5.29 -2.06
N GLU A 91 -22.51 4.16 -2.44
CA GLU A 91 -21.76 3.05 -3.04
C GLU A 91 -21.08 3.45 -4.36
N LEU A 92 -21.79 4.18 -5.22
CA LEU A 92 -21.24 4.66 -6.48
C LEU A 92 -20.08 5.62 -6.24
N ARG A 93 -20.24 6.56 -5.31
CA ARG A 93 -19.18 7.49 -4.91
C ARG A 93 -17.96 6.74 -4.36
N LYS A 94 -18.17 5.77 -3.47
CA LYS A 94 -17.09 4.93 -2.93
C LYS A 94 -16.36 4.16 -4.03
N LYS A 95 -17.10 3.62 -5.01
CA LYS A 95 -16.51 2.94 -6.18
C LYS A 95 -15.70 3.91 -7.04
N GLN A 96 -16.21 5.12 -7.31
CA GLN A 96 -15.49 6.15 -8.05
C GLN A 96 -14.20 6.57 -7.33
N ASP A 97 -14.26 6.82 -6.03
CA ASP A 97 -13.09 7.19 -5.23
C ASP A 97 -12.04 6.07 -5.23
N SER A 98 -12.47 4.81 -5.10
CA SER A 98 -11.57 3.65 -5.17
C SER A 98 -10.94 3.47 -6.56
N PHE A 99 -11.72 3.71 -7.62
CA PHE A 99 -11.24 3.63 -8.99
C PHE A 99 -10.23 4.73 -9.29
N GLU A 100 -10.52 5.97 -8.92
CA GLU A 100 -9.61 7.11 -9.10
C GLU A 100 -8.31 6.92 -8.32
N THR A 101 -8.41 6.43 -7.08
CA THR A 101 -7.23 6.12 -6.25
C THR A 101 -6.38 5.03 -6.88
N GLY A 102 -6.99 3.89 -7.24
CA GLY A 102 -6.28 2.78 -7.88
C GLY A 102 -5.69 3.17 -9.24
N ARG A 103 -6.39 4.00 -10.03
CA ARG A 103 -5.89 4.52 -11.30
C ARG A 103 -4.66 5.39 -11.11
N ARG A 104 -4.67 6.28 -10.12
CA ARG A 104 -3.51 7.14 -9.80
C ARG A 104 -2.32 6.32 -9.33
N GLU A 105 -2.55 5.37 -8.42
CA GLU A 105 -1.51 4.48 -7.91
C GLU A 105 -0.89 3.63 -9.03
N LEU A 106 -1.71 3.02 -9.89
CA LEU A 106 -1.22 2.24 -11.02
C LEU A 106 -0.43 3.10 -12.00
N LYS A 107 -0.90 4.31 -12.29
CA LYS A 107 -0.17 5.24 -13.16
C LYS A 107 1.21 5.58 -12.60
N GLU A 108 1.29 5.84 -11.30
CA GLU A 108 2.55 6.15 -10.61
C GLU A 108 3.49 4.94 -10.61
N ARG A 109 3.02 3.77 -10.19
CA ARG A 109 3.81 2.52 -10.18
C ARG A 109 4.30 2.13 -11.57
N LEU A 110 3.44 2.24 -12.58
CA LEU A 110 3.81 1.98 -13.97
C LEU A 110 4.85 2.99 -14.45
N GLY A 111 4.68 4.27 -14.13
CA GLY A 111 5.65 5.31 -14.45
C GLY A 111 7.02 5.05 -13.81
N GLU A 112 7.07 4.72 -12.52
CA GLU A 112 8.31 4.37 -11.82
C GLU A 112 8.96 3.12 -12.42
N SER A 113 8.17 2.08 -12.70
CA SER A 113 8.67 0.83 -13.30
C SER A 113 9.24 1.05 -14.69
N LEU A 114 8.64 1.93 -15.49
CA LEU A 114 9.09 2.27 -16.83
C LEU A 114 10.44 3.00 -16.77
N VAL A 115 10.57 4.00 -15.89
CA VAL A 115 11.85 4.70 -15.67
C VAL A 115 12.94 3.74 -15.20
N ARG A 116 12.59 2.76 -14.34
CA ARG A 116 13.53 1.71 -13.93
C ARG A 116 13.95 0.83 -15.11
N LEU A 117 12.99 0.37 -15.91
CA LEU A 117 13.26 -0.45 -17.10
C LEU A 117 14.12 0.29 -18.12
N GLU A 118 13.90 1.59 -18.33
CA GLU A 118 14.73 2.41 -19.21
C GLU A 118 16.18 2.50 -18.71
N LYS A 119 16.38 2.65 -17.40
CA LYS A 119 17.73 2.62 -16.79
C LYS A 119 18.39 1.26 -16.97
N ASP A 120 17.65 0.18 -16.73
CA ASP A 120 18.15 -1.19 -16.88
C ASP A 120 18.49 -1.48 -18.35
N GLN A 121 17.69 -0.99 -19.30
CA GLN A 121 17.98 -1.08 -20.74
C GLN A 121 19.26 -0.35 -21.10
N LEU A 122 19.43 0.91 -20.67
CA LEU A 122 20.66 1.67 -20.93
C LEU A 122 21.89 1.00 -20.31
N GLN A 123 21.76 0.40 -19.12
CA GLN A 123 22.84 -0.37 -18.51
C GLN A 123 23.19 -1.62 -19.31
N ALA A 124 22.19 -2.35 -19.78
CA ALA A 124 22.38 -3.54 -20.61
C ALA A 124 23.03 -3.18 -21.97
N GLU A 125 22.64 -2.09 -22.59
CA GLU A 125 23.24 -1.59 -23.83
C GLU A 125 24.72 -1.22 -23.63
N ARG A 126 25.05 -0.50 -22.54
CA ARG A 126 26.44 -0.16 -22.18
C ARG A 126 27.29 -1.41 -21.91
N LEU A 127 26.74 -2.38 -21.19
CA LEU A 127 27.41 -3.66 -20.97
C LEU A 127 27.63 -4.39 -22.30
N GLY A 128 26.64 -4.39 -23.18
CA GLY A 128 26.73 -4.99 -24.52
C GLY A 128 27.83 -4.34 -25.37
N GLN A 129 27.94 -3.02 -25.34
CA GLN A 129 29.02 -2.28 -26.01
C GLN A 129 30.39 -2.66 -25.43
N LEU A 130 30.54 -2.65 -24.11
CA LEU A 130 31.78 -3.02 -23.44
C LEU A 130 32.21 -4.46 -23.78
N VAL A 131 31.31 -5.43 -23.68
CA VAL A 131 31.58 -6.83 -24.06
C VAL A 131 31.93 -6.95 -25.54
N GLY A 132 31.24 -6.18 -26.40
CA GLY A 132 31.52 -6.13 -27.84
C GLY A 132 32.93 -5.62 -28.15
N GLU A 133 33.37 -4.56 -27.47
CA GLU A 133 34.72 -4.00 -27.56
C GLU A 133 35.76 -4.99 -27.05
N THR A 134 35.59 -5.51 -25.83
CA THR A 134 36.51 -6.50 -25.24
C THR A 134 36.66 -7.73 -26.13
N ARG A 135 35.58 -8.22 -26.74
CA ARG A 135 35.63 -9.35 -27.69
C ARG A 135 36.49 -9.03 -28.92
N ARG A 136 36.41 -7.81 -29.46
CA ARG A 136 37.25 -7.41 -30.61
C ARG A 136 38.73 -7.38 -30.22
N THR A 137 39.05 -6.79 -29.06
CA THR A 137 40.41 -6.76 -28.51
C THR A 137 40.95 -8.18 -28.29
N PHE A 138 40.18 -9.06 -27.65
CA PHE A 138 40.59 -10.45 -27.44
C PHE A 138 40.83 -11.21 -28.75
N ARG A 139 40.04 -10.91 -29.79
CA ARG A 139 40.25 -11.52 -31.10
C ARG A 139 41.56 -11.05 -31.73
N ALA A 140 41.84 -9.75 -31.70
CA ALA A 140 43.11 -9.21 -32.19
C ALA A 140 44.32 -9.80 -31.44
N ARG A 141 44.26 -9.88 -30.11
CA ARG A 141 45.32 -10.48 -29.30
C ARG A 141 45.47 -11.99 -29.52
N LEU A 142 44.38 -12.71 -29.76
CA LEU A 142 44.43 -14.12 -30.13
C LEU A 142 45.12 -14.30 -31.49
N ASP A 143 44.79 -13.46 -32.47
CA ASP A 143 45.41 -13.49 -33.79
C ASP A 143 46.93 -13.21 -33.70
N GLU A 144 47.36 -12.30 -32.82
CA GLU A 144 48.79 -12.04 -32.52
C GLU A 144 49.49 -13.28 -31.94
N VAL A 145 48.87 -13.96 -30.98
CA VAL A 145 49.44 -15.19 -30.37
C VAL A 145 49.49 -16.34 -31.37
N VAL A 146 48.47 -16.49 -32.23
CA VAL A 146 48.44 -17.53 -33.28
C VAL A 146 49.45 -17.24 -34.38
N ALA A 147 49.77 -15.97 -34.64
CA ALA A 147 50.80 -15.58 -35.60
C ALA A 147 52.23 -15.87 -35.11
N LEU A 148 52.44 -16.19 -33.83
CA LEU A 148 53.73 -16.66 -33.34
C LEU A 148 54.02 -18.06 -33.88
N ASP A 149 54.85 -18.11 -34.92
CA ASP A 149 55.27 -19.36 -35.53
C ASP A 149 56.74 -19.67 -35.19
N ALA A 150 56.92 -20.64 -34.29
CA ALA A 150 58.24 -21.08 -33.84
C ALA A 150 59.00 -21.89 -34.89
N ASP A 151 58.34 -22.41 -35.93
CA ASP A 151 58.98 -23.26 -36.94
C ASP A 151 59.87 -22.45 -37.91
N HIS A 152 59.73 -21.13 -37.95
CA HIS A 152 60.48 -20.23 -38.83
C HIS A 152 61.73 -19.61 -38.16
N TRP A 153 62.00 -19.92 -36.89
CA TRP A 153 63.11 -19.32 -36.15
C TRP A 153 64.45 -19.97 -36.51
N THR A 154 65.45 -19.15 -36.84
CA THR A 154 66.83 -19.59 -37.11
C THR A 154 67.70 -19.52 -35.85
N GLU A 155 68.74 -20.37 -35.74
CA GLU A 155 69.64 -20.40 -34.57
C GLU A 155 70.27 -19.03 -34.24
N ASP A 156 70.59 -18.23 -35.26
CA ASP A 156 71.19 -16.91 -35.09
C ASP A 156 70.25 -15.87 -34.43
N ASN A 157 68.93 -16.03 -34.61
CA ASN A 157 67.91 -15.09 -34.10
C ASN A 157 67.01 -15.69 -33.01
N LEU A 158 67.24 -16.94 -32.64
CA LEU A 158 66.37 -17.72 -31.76
C LEU A 158 66.15 -17.05 -30.40
N LEU A 159 67.22 -16.54 -29.77
CA LEU A 159 67.13 -15.90 -28.46
C LEU A 159 66.35 -14.59 -28.51
N ASP A 160 66.51 -13.79 -29.57
CA ASP A 160 65.80 -12.53 -29.73
C ASP A 160 64.32 -12.75 -30.03
N GLU A 161 63.98 -13.69 -30.92
CA GLU A 161 62.58 -14.03 -31.22
C GLU A 161 61.87 -14.68 -30.02
N LEU A 162 62.56 -15.53 -29.26
CA LEU A 162 62.02 -16.11 -28.03
C LEU A 162 61.70 -15.04 -26.98
N ASN A 163 62.61 -14.09 -26.76
CA ASN A 163 62.37 -12.99 -25.82
C ASN A 163 61.19 -12.10 -26.26
N LYS A 164 61.06 -11.81 -27.56
CA LYS A 164 59.91 -11.08 -28.11
C LYS A 164 58.60 -11.85 -27.91
N ALA A 165 58.59 -13.15 -28.20
CA ALA A 165 57.42 -14.00 -28.04
C ALA A 165 56.98 -14.11 -26.57
N LEU A 166 57.93 -14.26 -25.64
CA LEU A 166 57.66 -14.24 -24.20
C LEU A 166 57.10 -12.89 -23.74
N ALA A 167 57.69 -11.78 -24.19
CA ALA A 167 57.19 -10.44 -23.87
C ALA A 167 55.76 -10.22 -24.41
N LEU A 168 55.46 -10.69 -25.62
CA LEU A 168 54.11 -10.63 -26.20
C LEU A 168 53.11 -11.46 -25.40
N LEU A 169 53.50 -12.67 -24.97
CA LEU A 169 52.64 -13.52 -24.15
C LEU A 169 52.33 -12.90 -22.78
N ASP A 170 53.31 -12.27 -22.14
CA ASP A 170 53.12 -11.55 -20.90
C ASP A 170 52.21 -10.32 -21.08
N ASP A 171 52.38 -9.55 -22.16
CA ASP A 171 51.49 -8.42 -22.49
C ASP A 171 50.04 -8.89 -22.63
N VAL A 172 49.80 -9.91 -23.46
CA VAL A 172 48.47 -10.51 -23.69
C VAL A 172 47.86 -11.02 -22.37
N ARG A 173 48.66 -11.64 -21.50
CA ARG A 173 48.20 -12.11 -20.18
C ARG A 173 47.75 -10.94 -19.30
N THR A 174 48.52 -9.86 -19.25
CA THR A 174 48.17 -8.69 -18.42
C THR A 174 46.90 -8.02 -18.94
N GLU A 175 46.77 -7.84 -20.25
CA GLU A 175 45.59 -7.23 -20.86
C GLU A 175 44.34 -8.11 -20.70
N TYR A 176 44.47 -9.43 -20.84
CA TYR A 176 43.37 -10.36 -20.55
C TYR A 176 42.86 -10.18 -19.11
N ASN A 177 43.77 -10.21 -18.13
CA ASN A 177 43.39 -10.05 -16.73
C ASN A 177 42.75 -8.69 -16.45
N GLN A 178 43.29 -7.62 -17.03
CA GLN A 178 42.73 -6.28 -16.91
C GLN A 178 41.33 -6.19 -17.51
N ALA A 179 41.11 -6.77 -18.69
CA ALA A 179 39.82 -6.76 -19.37
C ALA A 179 38.78 -7.60 -18.62
N VAL A 180 39.15 -8.78 -18.09
CA VAL A 180 38.25 -9.58 -17.24
C VAL A 180 37.89 -8.81 -15.97
N ALA A 181 38.86 -8.18 -15.29
CA ALA A 181 38.58 -7.37 -14.11
C ALA A 181 37.66 -6.18 -14.42
N LYS A 182 37.82 -5.54 -15.58
CA LYS A 182 36.93 -4.46 -16.04
C LYS A 182 35.50 -4.96 -16.31
N LEU A 183 35.35 -6.14 -16.90
CA LEU A 183 34.04 -6.75 -17.15
C LEU A 183 33.35 -7.12 -15.83
N ASP A 184 34.09 -7.69 -14.87
CA ASP A 184 33.57 -8.06 -13.56
C ASP A 184 33.16 -6.84 -12.72
N ALA A 185 33.92 -5.74 -12.80
CA ALA A 185 33.58 -4.50 -12.11
C ALA A 185 32.27 -3.85 -12.63
N VAL A 186 31.95 -4.05 -13.90
CA VAL A 186 30.76 -3.46 -14.56
C VAL A 186 29.55 -4.40 -14.47
N ARG A 187 29.76 -5.71 -14.29
CA ARG A 187 28.67 -6.68 -14.14
C ARG A 187 28.03 -6.51 -12.76
N PRO A 188 26.76 -6.06 -12.66
CA PRO A 188 26.06 -6.07 -11.38
C PRO A 188 26.04 -7.50 -10.87
N ALA A 189 26.46 -7.71 -9.62
CA ALA A 189 26.81 -8.98 -8.99
C ALA A 189 25.80 -10.12 -9.23
N ALA A 190 25.82 -10.71 -10.42
CA ALA A 190 25.28 -12.02 -10.72
C ALA A 190 26.41 -12.99 -10.37
N GLY A 191 26.39 -13.48 -9.14
CA GLY A 191 27.43 -14.29 -8.53
C GLY A 191 27.87 -15.45 -9.41
N ALA A 192 29.03 -15.30 -10.05
CA ALA A 192 29.95 -16.34 -10.46
C ALA A 192 31.18 -15.63 -11.02
N ALA A 193 32.16 -15.38 -10.15
CA ALA A 193 33.46 -14.86 -10.57
C ALA A 193 34.07 -15.84 -11.58
N ALA A 194 34.28 -15.39 -12.82
CA ALA A 194 35.06 -16.13 -13.78
C ALA A 194 36.50 -16.19 -13.26
N ARG A 195 36.98 -17.39 -12.98
CA ARG A 195 38.30 -17.62 -12.38
C ARG A 195 39.38 -17.12 -13.36
N PRO A 196 40.28 -16.21 -12.97
CA PRO A 196 41.40 -15.83 -13.83
C PRO A 196 42.27 -17.06 -14.10
N LEU A 197 42.72 -17.22 -15.35
CA LEU A 197 43.59 -18.32 -15.77
C LEU A 197 44.97 -18.12 -15.14
N ALA A 198 45.30 -18.95 -14.14
CA ALA A 198 46.64 -19.09 -13.59
C ALA A 198 47.22 -20.43 -14.05
N PHE A 199 48.36 -20.41 -14.73
CA PHE A 199 49.18 -21.60 -14.95
C PHE A 199 50.18 -21.72 -13.78
N ALA A 200 50.22 -22.91 -13.14
CA ALA A 200 51.23 -23.55 -12.27
C ALA A 200 52.27 -22.64 -11.53
N GLU A 201 52.61 -22.76 -10.24
CA GLU A 201 52.48 -23.79 -9.21
C GLU A 201 53.03 -23.18 -7.91
N GLU A 202 52.21 -23.06 -6.86
CA GLU A 202 52.63 -22.83 -5.46
C GLU A 202 51.46 -23.26 -4.54
N PRO A 203 51.71 -23.83 -3.36
CA PRO A 203 50.65 -24.25 -2.47
C PRO A 203 49.93 -23.01 -1.95
N ALA A 204 48.66 -22.87 -2.35
CA ALA A 204 47.84 -21.71 -2.05
C ALA A 204 47.84 -21.37 -0.54
N PRO A 205 48.17 -20.13 -0.12
CA PRO A 205 47.58 -19.60 1.09
C PRO A 205 46.07 -19.52 0.87
N ALA A 206 45.30 -19.92 1.87
CA ALA A 206 43.85 -20.05 1.84
C ALA A 206 43.17 -18.87 1.09
N PRO A 207 42.14 -19.13 0.27
CA PRO A 207 41.52 -18.10 -0.55
C PRO A 207 41.03 -16.98 0.35
N ALA A 208 41.65 -15.80 0.23
CA ALA A 208 41.17 -14.57 0.83
C ALA A 208 39.70 -14.44 0.48
N ALA A 209 38.88 -14.36 1.52
CA ALA A 209 37.43 -14.45 1.48
C ALA A 209 36.88 -13.63 0.31
N ALA A 210 36.29 -14.33 -0.65
CA ALA A 210 35.40 -13.74 -1.64
C ALA A 210 34.44 -12.82 -0.87
N ALA A 211 34.31 -11.56 -1.30
CA ALA A 211 33.53 -10.54 -0.61
C ALA A 211 32.10 -11.02 -0.39
N GLN A 212 31.87 -11.61 0.78
CA GLN A 212 30.60 -12.19 1.17
C GLN A 212 29.65 -11.03 1.48
N GLY A 213 28.60 -10.91 0.68
CA GLY A 213 27.62 -9.82 0.79
C GLY A 213 26.94 -9.80 2.17
N PHE A 214 26.35 -8.65 2.51
CA PHE A 214 25.70 -8.37 3.79
C PHE A 214 24.79 -9.49 4.33
N GLY A 215 24.06 -10.20 3.44
CA GLY A 215 23.21 -11.33 3.84
C GLY A 215 23.96 -12.53 4.43
N TYR A 216 25.21 -12.79 3.98
CA TYR A 216 26.05 -13.81 4.58
C TYR A 216 26.48 -13.41 6.00
N TRP A 217 26.91 -12.16 6.19
CA TRP A 217 27.29 -11.65 7.52
C TRP A 217 26.10 -11.62 8.49
N LEU A 218 24.89 -11.31 8.00
CA LEU A 218 23.67 -11.38 8.80
C LEU A 218 23.35 -12.84 9.21
N ARG A 219 23.48 -13.79 8.29
CA ARG A 219 23.24 -15.21 8.56
C ARG A 219 24.31 -15.83 9.45
N ALA A 220 25.57 -15.43 9.29
CA ALA A 220 26.67 -15.85 10.16
C ALA A 220 26.51 -15.27 11.58
N GLY A 221 26.11 -14.00 11.69
CA GLY A 221 25.77 -13.37 12.97
C GLY A 221 24.59 -14.05 13.65
N LEU A 222 23.54 -14.41 12.90
CA LEU A 222 22.39 -15.14 13.42
C LEU A 222 22.76 -16.56 13.86
N ALA A 223 23.61 -17.27 13.10
CA ALA A 223 24.08 -18.60 13.47
C ALA A 223 24.90 -18.58 14.76
N PHE A 224 25.69 -17.51 15.00
CA PHE A 224 26.46 -17.36 16.22
C PHE A 224 25.62 -16.97 17.44
N SER A 225 24.55 -16.18 17.26
CA SER A 225 23.68 -15.76 18.37
C SER A 225 22.58 -16.77 18.73
N LEU A 226 22.29 -17.73 17.84
CA LEU A 226 21.30 -18.79 18.05
C LEU A 226 21.56 -19.67 19.28
N PRO A 227 22.77 -20.21 19.53
CA PRO A 227 23.02 -21.01 20.73
C PRO A 227 22.87 -20.21 22.03
N LEU A 228 23.20 -18.91 22.01
CA LEU A 228 23.04 -18.02 23.17
C LEU A 228 21.56 -17.74 23.46
N MET A 229 20.76 -17.47 22.43
CA MET A 229 19.31 -17.28 22.55
C MET A 229 18.61 -18.55 23.06
N ALA A 230 19.01 -19.72 22.57
CA ALA A 230 18.46 -20.99 23.03
C ALA A 230 18.75 -21.22 24.52
N TRP A 231 19.97 -20.93 24.98
CA TRP A 231 20.33 -21.00 26.39
C TRP A 231 19.54 -20.04 27.26
N LEU A 232 19.37 -18.79 26.82
CA LEU A 232 18.57 -17.79 27.54
C LEU A 232 17.10 -18.23 27.66
N ALA A 233 16.52 -18.76 26.59
CA ALA A 233 15.16 -19.27 26.57
C ALA A 233 14.98 -20.47 27.53
N LEU A 234 15.96 -21.38 27.58
CA LEU A 234 15.94 -22.52 28.51
C LEU A 234 16.03 -22.06 29.98
N LEU A 235 16.89 -21.09 30.28
CA LEU A 235 16.99 -20.51 31.63
C LEU A 235 15.69 -19.83 32.04
N LEU A 236 15.05 -19.11 31.13
CA LEU A 236 13.77 -18.44 31.40
C LEU A 236 12.64 -19.46 31.63
N ALA A 237 12.61 -20.53 30.84
CA ALA A 237 11.67 -21.63 31.03
C ALA A 237 11.90 -22.36 32.38
N ALA A 238 13.16 -22.61 32.74
CA ALA A 238 13.49 -23.20 34.04
C ALA A 238 13.11 -22.28 35.21
N TRP A 239 13.32 -20.97 35.06
CA TRP A 239 12.91 -19.98 36.06
C TRP A 239 11.39 -19.95 36.23
N MET A 240 10.62 -19.93 35.13
CA MET A 240 9.15 -19.98 35.21
C MET A 240 8.63 -21.29 35.78
N LEU A 241 9.26 -22.43 35.45
CA LEU A 241 8.88 -23.71 36.04
C LEU A 241 9.19 -23.76 37.54
N PHE A 242 10.32 -23.19 37.97
CA PHE A 242 10.67 -23.08 39.38
C PHE A 242 9.73 -22.16 40.15
N ASP A 243 9.38 -20.99 39.59
CA ASP A 243 8.44 -20.04 40.19
C ASP A 243 7.00 -20.60 40.22
N SER A 244 6.64 -21.48 39.28
CA SER A 244 5.34 -22.17 39.27
C SER A 244 5.23 -23.34 40.26
N TRP A 245 6.35 -23.77 40.87
CA TRP A 245 6.42 -24.92 41.77
C TRP A 245 6.58 -24.52 43.26
N ILE A 246 6.86 -23.25 43.53
CA ILE A 246 6.89 -22.61 44.86
C ILE A 246 5.58 -21.91 45.15
#